data_AF-A0AAN0M0E3-F1
#
_entry.id   AF-A0AAN0M0E3-F1
#
_cell.length_a   1.000
_cell.length_b   1.000
_cell.length_c   1.000
_cell.angle_alpha   90.00
_cell.angle_beta   90.00
_cell.angle_gamma   90.00
#
_symmetry.space_group_name_H-M   'P 1'
#
loop_
_entity.id
_entity.type
_entity.pdbx_description
1 polymer ?
#
loop_
_entity_poly.entity_id
_entity_poly.type
_entity_poly.pdbx_seq_one_letter_code
_entity_poly.pdbx_strand_id
1 'polypeptide(L)'
;MTSADIFEGIASISQLSMAIAVAFGVYVAWRQLHSWRDELLLRKQADVAEELLASALTVSDELKSLRSPFDSIPKDEVGNKGFLYRQRYERFIDKAEIFVRLRSAQVRAEALLDIKEISQAVDTLFKVRQRCLIALDMLFDRAERGESSYEDDDDRKLYMKLRNDMYGIYTEKYDPLGMEQLEAISQLRQLLKPAIQYQGLKKIAEK
;
A
#
# COMPACT_ATOMS: atom_id res chain seq x y z
N MET A 1 13.76 -11.96 -78.18
CA MET A 1 14.03 -12.04 -76.73
C MET A 1 15.53 -12.11 -76.57
N THR A 2 16.12 -11.02 -76.10
CA THR A 2 17.57 -10.95 -75.94
C THR A 2 17.93 -11.40 -74.53
N SER A 3 19.13 -11.94 -74.34
CA SER A 3 19.62 -12.42 -73.04
C SER A 3 19.57 -11.34 -71.94
N ALA A 4 19.59 -10.06 -72.33
CA ALA A 4 19.46 -8.91 -71.44
C ALA A 4 18.08 -8.82 -70.76
N ASP A 5 17.00 -9.14 -71.48
CA ASP A 5 15.62 -9.10 -70.96
C ASP A 5 15.39 -10.16 -69.86
N ILE A 6 16.07 -11.31 -69.98
CA ILE A 6 16.01 -12.41 -69.01
C ILE A 6 16.81 -12.05 -67.74
N PHE A 7 17.95 -11.36 -67.91
CA PHE A 7 18.78 -10.92 -66.78
C PHE A 7 18.12 -9.77 -65.99
N GLU A 8 17.44 -8.81 -66.64
CA GLU A 8 16.66 -7.77 -65.95
C GLU A 8 15.47 -8.34 -65.17
N GLY A 9 14.81 -9.39 -65.70
CA GLY A 9 13.74 -10.10 -65.00
C GLY A 9 14.19 -10.72 -63.67
N ILE A 10 15.37 -11.34 -63.63
CA ILE A 10 15.91 -11.98 -62.42
C ILE A 10 16.34 -10.93 -61.37
N ALA A 11 16.95 -9.84 -61.81
CA ALA A 11 17.38 -8.75 -60.91
C ALA A 11 16.18 -8.06 -60.23
N SER A 12 15.08 -7.85 -60.96
CA SER A 12 13.86 -7.24 -60.39
C SER A 12 13.19 -8.14 -59.34
N ILE A 13 13.15 -9.47 -59.57
CA ILE A 13 12.63 -10.44 -58.58
C ILE A 13 13.49 -10.48 -57.32
N SER A 14 14.82 -10.40 -57.46
CA SER A 14 15.76 -10.32 -56.35
C SER A 14 15.57 -9.06 -55.49
N GLN A 15 15.35 -7.91 -56.11
CA GLN A 15 15.11 -6.66 -55.39
C GLN A 15 13.75 -6.68 -54.65
N LEU A 16 12.73 -7.26 -55.29
CA LEU A 16 11.39 -7.37 -54.71
C LEU A 16 11.39 -8.31 -53.49
N SER A 17 12.10 -9.44 -53.57
CA SER A 17 12.24 -10.36 -52.41
C SER A 17 13.04 -9.73 -51.26
N MET A 18 14.09 -8.96 -51.56
CA MET A 18 14.84 -8.22 -50.55
C MET A 18 13.97 -7.14 -49.88
N ALA A 19 13.18 -6.39 -50.65
CA ALA A 19 12.25 -5.39 -50.11
C ALA A 19 11.19 -6.03 -49.19
N ILE A 20 10.64 -7.19 -49.57
CA ILE A 20 9.71 -7.95 -48.72
C ILE A 20 10.39 -8.43 -47.44
N ALA A 21 11.61 -8.96 -47.53
CA ALA A 21 12.37 -9.43 -46.37
C ALA A 21 12.66 -8.28 -45.38
N VAL A 22 13.03 -7.10 -45.90
CA VAL A 22 13.23 -5.90 -45.08
C VAL A 22 11.92 -5.46 -44.44
N ALA A 23 10.82 -5.39 -45.20
CA ALA A 23 9.52 -5.00 -44.67
C ALA A 23 9.05 -5.96 -43.55
N PHE A 24 9.25 -7.27 -43.73
CA PHE A 24 8.96 -8.28 -42.72
C PHE A 24 9.87 -8.11 -41.49
N GLY A 25 11.16 -7.86 -41.68
CA GLY A 25 12.11 -7.58 -40.61
C GLY A 25 11.71 -6.36 -39.77
N VAL A 26 11.33 -5.26 -40.42
CA VAL A 26 10.83 -4.05 -39.74
C VAL A 26 9.55 -4.35 -38.97
N TYR A 27 8.62 -5.11 -39.55
CA TYR A 27 7.37 -5.49 -38.87
C TYR A 27 7.63 -6.35 -37.62
N VAL A 28 8.51 -7.34 -37.69
CA VAL A 28 8.89 -8.17 -36.54
C VAL A 28 9.55 -7.33 -35.45
N ALA A 29 10.50 -6.46 -35.83
CA ALA A 29 11.18 -5.56 -34.89
C ALA A 29 10.19 -4.61 -34.21
N TRP A 30 9.24 -4.05 -34.97
CA TRP A 30 8.18 -3.18 -34.45
C TRP A 30 7.28 -3.91 -33.44
N ARG A 31 6.94 -5.18 -33.72
CA ARG A 31 6.11 -5.99 -32.83
C ARG A 31 6.86 -6.38 -31.54
N GLN A 32 8.15 -6.71 -31.64
CA GLN A 32 9.00 -6.96 -30.47
C GLN A 32 9.12 -5.71 -29.57
N LEU A 33 9.29 -4.53 -30.18
CA LEU A 33 9.37 -3.28 -29.42
C LEU A 33 8.09 -2.98 -28.64
N HIS A 34 6.92 -3.24 -29.23
CA HIS A 34 5.63 -3.08 -28.52
C HIS A 34 5.51 -4.07 -27.37
N SER A 35 5.80 -5.34 -27.60
CA SER A 35 5.79 -6.36 -26.56
C SER A 35 6.73 -6.02 -25.40
N TRP A 36 7.90 -5.44 -25.67
CA TRP A 36 8.83 -5.01 -24.63
C TRP A 36 8.34 -3.81 -23.83
N ARG A 37 7.67 -2.86 -24.49
CA ARG A 37 7.07 -1.69 -23.80
C ARG A 37 5.95 -2.13 -22.87
N ASP A 38 5.06 -2.99 -23.34
CA ASP A 38 3.94 -3.50 -22.55
C ASP A 38 4.46 -4.32 -21.36
N GLU A 39 5.47 -5.15 -21.59
CA GLU A 39 6.14 -5.88 -20.53
C GLU A 39 6.77 -4.96 -19.48
N LEU A 40 7.48 -3.92 -19.90
CA LEU A 40 8.13 -3.00 -18.99
C LEU A 40 7.09 -2.25 -18.13
N LEU A 41 5.96 -1.85 -18.73
CA LEU A 41 4.87 -1.24 -18.00
C LEU A 41 4.27 -2.20 -16.97
N LEU A 42 3.97 -3.44 -17.36
CA LEU A 42 3.39 -4.46 -16.48
C LEU A 42 4.33 -4.82 -15.32
N ARG A 43 5.64 -4.90 -15.59
CA ARG A 43 6.66 -5.09 -14.53
C ARG A 43 6.64 -3.93 -13.53
N LYS A 44 6.65 -2.69 -14.01
CA LYS A 44 6.58 -1.50 -13.13
C LYS A 44 5.30 -1.45 -12.31
N GLN A 45 4.16 -1.80 -12.91
CA GLN A 45 2.88 -1.88 -12.20
C GLN A 45 2.92 -2.94 -11.09
N ALA A 46 3.48 -4.11 -11.37
CA ALA A 46 3.66 -5.17 -10.37
C ALA A 46 4.58 -4.73 -9.23
N ASP A 47 5.73 -4.14 -9.54
CA ASP A 47 6.71 -3.70 -8.54
C ASP A 47 6.12 -2.64 -7.60
N VAL A 48 5.38 -1.67 -8.14
CA VAL A 48 4.72 -0.63 -7.34
C VAL A 48 3.54 -1.17 -6.54
N ALA A 49 2.78 -2.13 -7.09
CA ALA A 49 1.71 -2.81 -6.36
C ALA A 49 2.28 -3.61 -5.17
N GLU A 50 3.41 -4.29 -5.36
CA GLU A 50 4.11 -5.02 -4.30
C GLU A 50 4.66 -4.06 -3.22
N GLU A 51 5.32 -2.97 -3.61
CA GLU A 51 5.84 -1.94 -2.70
C GLU A 51 4.73 -1.34 -1.83
N LEU A 52 3.58 -1.02 -2.44
CA LEU A 52 2.42 -0.49 -1.73
C LEU A 52 1.85 -1.53 -0.75
N LEU A 53 1.64 -2.77 -1.20
CA LEU A 53 1.08 -3.81 -0.34
C LEU A 53 2.01 -4.11 0.85
N ALA A 54 3.31 -4.21 0.60
CA ALA A 54 4.31 -4.41 1.65
C ALA A 54 4.28 -3.25 2.67
N SER A 55 4.29 -2.01 2.20
CA SER A 55 4.23 -0.82 3.07
C SER A 55 2.93 -0.78 3.90
N ALA A 56 1.79 -1.12 3.29
CA ALA A 56 0.51 -1.16 3.98
C ALA A 56 0.46 -2.24 5.06
N LEU A 57 1.02 -3.44 4.77
CA LEU A 57 1.14 -4.51 5.76
C LEU A 57 2.04 -4.10 6.93
N THR A 58 3.20 -3.50 6.66
CA THR A 58 4.09 -2.96 7.70
C THR A 58 3.37 -1.93 8.58
N VAL A 59 2.65 -0.98 7.98
CA VAL A 59 1.86 0.02 8.73
C VAL A 59 0.79 -0.66 9.59
N SER A 60 0.09 -1.65 9.05
CA SER A 60 -0.92 -2.40 9.80
C SER A 60 -0.31 -3.12 11.01
N ASP A 61 0.82 -3.79 10.84
CA ASP A 61 1.45 -4.53 11.94
C ASP A 61 2.03 -3.60 13.00
N GLU A 62 2.57 -2.45 12.59
CA GLU A 62 3.00 -1.40 13.52
C GLU A 62 1.81 -0.75 14.24
N LEU A 63 0.68 -0.51 13.58
CA LEU A 63 -0.55 -0.07 14.24
C LEU A 63 -1.04 -1.08 15.28
N LYS A 64 -0.97 -2.39 14.98
CA LYS A 64 -1.30 -3.45 15.97
C LYS A 64 -0.38 -3.39 17.18
N SER A 65 0.92 -3.24 16.94
CA SER A 65 1.93 -3.12 18.00
C SER A 65 1.69 -1.87 18.86
N LEU A 66 1.50 -0.71 18.21
CA LEU A 66 1.24 0.59 18.86
C LEU A 66 -0.09 0.63 19.61
N ARG A 67 -1.04 -0.25 19.28
CA ARG A 67 -2.34 -0.41 19.95
C ARG A 67 -2.36 -1.59 20.94
N SER A 68 -1.24 -2.29 21.15
CA SER A 68 -1.16 -3.40 22.11
C SER A 68 -1.53 -2.93 23.53
N PRO A 69 -2.34 -3.68 24.31
CA PRO A 69 -2.67 -3.32 25.69
C PRO A 69 -1.51 -3.52 26.68
N PHE A 70 -0.43 -4.16 26.26
CA PHE A 70 0.70 -4.49 27.13
C PHE A 70 1.75 -3.37 27.12
N ASP A 71 1.83 -2.62 28.21
CA ASP A 71 2.89 -1.65 28.50
C ASP A 71 3.55 -1.95 29.86
N SER A 72 4.77 -1.44 30.05
CA SER A 72 5.49 -1.52 31.32
C SER A 72 5.63 -0.12 31.91
N ILE A 73 5.22 0.05 33.18
CA ILE A 73 5.39 1.30 33.92
C ILE A 73 6.61 1.14 34.85
N PRO A 74 7.63 2.00 34.74
CA PRO A 74 8.73 2.06 35.69
C PRO A 74 8.23 2.32 37.12
N LYS A 75 8.94 1.79 38.14
CA LYS A 75 8.50 1.89 39.55
C LYS A 75 8.41 3.33 40.05
N ASP A 76 9.24 4.20 39.51
CA ASP A 76 9.30 5.65 39.75
C ASP A 76 8.13 6.42 39.14
N GLU A 77 7.46 5.87 38.12
CA GLU A 77 6.36 6.54 37.39
C GLU A 77 4.97 6.00 37.75
N VAL A 78 4.85 5.13 38.75
CA VAL A 78 3.56 4.50 39.15
C VAL A 78 2.49 5.53 39.54
N GLY A 79 2.89 6.70 40.06
CA GLY A 79 1.97 7.78 40.40
C GLY A 79 1.54 8.64 39.19
N ASN A 80 2.25 8.55 38.07
CA ASN A 80 2.04 9.39 36.91
C ASN A 80 1.07 8.73 35.91
N LYS A 81 -0.22 9.03 36.06
CA LYS A 81 -1.28 8.49 35.20
C LYS A 81 -1.10 8.87 33.72
N GLY A 82 -0.41 9.98 33.43
CA GLY A 82 -0.14 10.46 32.08
C GLY A 82 1.02 9.75 31.38
N PHE A 83 1.90 9.07 32.13
CA PHE A 83 3.14 8.48 31.62
C PHE A 83 2.89 7.51 30.45
N LEU A 84 1.93 6.59 30.61
CA LEU A 84 1.61 5.60 29.58
C LEU A 84 1.14 6.23 28.26
N TYR A 85 0.31 7.27 28.35
CA TYR A 85 -0.22 7.95 27.17
C TYR A 85 0.89 8.72 26.45
N ARG A 86 1.75 9.43 27.20
CA ARG A 86 2.92 10.13 26.66
C ARG A 86 3.88 9.16 25.96
N GLN A 87 4.27 8.08 26.63
CA GLN A 87 5.17 7.08 26.08
C GLN A 87 4.59 6.43 24.80
N ARG A 88 3.27 6.18 24.78
CA ARG A 88 2.61 5.67 23.58
C ARG A 88 2.60 6.69 22.44
N TYR A 89 2.33 7.96 22.75
CA TYR A 89 2.41 9.04 21.78
C TYR A 89 3.80 9.14 21.15
N GLU A 90 4.86 9.10 21.96
CA GLU A 90 6.26 9.09 21.49
C GLU A 90 6.52 7.92 20.54
N ARG A 91 6.06 6.70 20.87
CA ARG A 91 6.16 5.55 19.96
C ARG A 91 5.46 5.79 18.61
N PHE A 92 4.34 6.50 18.57
CA PHE A 92 3.69 6.88 17.31
C PHE A 92 4.52 7.88 16.50
N ILE A 93 5.24 8.80 17.16
CA ILE A 93 6.13 9.77 16.51
C ILE A 93 7.39 9.06 15.98
N ASP A 94 7.99 8.17 16.74
CA ASP A 94 9.17 7.38 16.32
C ASP A 94 8.89 6.55 15.07
N LYS A 95 7.62 6.15 14.90
CA LYS A 95 7.16 5.39 13.74
C LYS A 95 6.65 6.29 12.61
N ALA A 96 6.79 7.62 12.65
CA ALA A 96 6.25 8.50 11.61
C ALA A 96 6.76 8.16 10.19
N GLU A 97 8.02 7.72 10.07
CA GLU A 97 8.65 7.42 8.78
C GLU A 97 7.92 6.31 7.99
N ILE A 98 7.38 5.29 8.66
CA ILE A 98 6.68 4.19 7.96
C ILE A 98 5.41 4.69 7.25
N PHE A 99 4.74 5.69 7.84
CA PHE A 99 3.56 6.32 7.25
C PHE A 99 3.92 7.22 6.08
N VAL A 100 5.09 7.89 6.13
CA VAL A 100 5.63 8.65 4.99
C VAL A 100 5.93 7.70 3.82
N ARG A 101 6.53 6.55 4.09
CA ARG A 101 6.79 5.52 3.07
C ARG A 101 5.49 4.99 2.45
N LEU A 102 4.46 4.71 3.27
CA LEU A 102 3.14 4.32 2.77
C LEU A 102 2.52 5.39 1.85
N ARG A 103 2.58 6.68 2.24
CA ARG A 103 2.07 7.77 1.40
C ARG A 103 2.84 7.89 0.08
N SER A 104 4.17 7.72 0.11
CA SER A 104 4.98 7.70 -1.11
C SER A 104 4.61 6.53 -2.02
N ALA A 105 4.41 5.32 -1.46
CA ALA A 105 4.00 4.16 -2.23
C ALA A 105 2.60 4.32 -2.83
N GLN A 106 1.66 4.93 -2.08
CA GLN A 106 0.32 5.27 -2.55
C GLN A 106 0.39 6.16 -3.80
N VAL A 107 1.14 7.26 -3.76
CA VAL A 107 1.25 8.21 -4.89
C VAL A 107 1.81 7.52 -6.15
N ARG A 108 2.81 6.64 -5.98
CA ARG A 108 3.38 5.87 -7.10
C ARG A 108 2.36 4.89 -7.69
N ALA A 109 1.60 4.22 -6.83
CA ALA A 109 0.59 3.25 -7.25
C ALA A 109 -0.57 3.93 -7.99
N GLU A 110 -1.05 5.07 -7.50
CA GLU A 110 -2.08 5.87 -8.16
C GLU A 110 -1.63 6.30 -9.57
N ALA A 111 -0.38 6.74 -9.72
CA ALA A 111 0.15 7.18 -11.01
C ALA A 111 0.25 6.06 -12.06
N LEU A 112 0.38 4.79 -11.66
CA LEU A 112 0.57 3.66 -12.58
C LEU A 112 -0.64 2.76 -12.75
N LEU A 113 -1.49 2.66 -11.72
CA LEU A 113 -2.64 1.74 -11.69
C LEU A 113 -3.96 2.45 -11.95
N ASP A 114 -4.08 3.75 -11.59
CA ASP A 114 -5.30 4.56 -11.76
C ASP A 114 -6.56 3.93 -11.11
N ILE A 115 -6.40 3.27 -9.96
CA ILE A 115 -7.49 2.65 -9.19
C ILE A 115 -7.79 3.54 -7.98
N LYS A 116 -8.94 4.23 -7.97
CA LYS A 116 -9.31 5.20 -6.92
C LYS A 116 -9.52 4.56 -5.55
N GLU A 117 -9.98 3.32 -5.55
CA GLU A 117 -10.26 2.53 -4.35
C GLU A 117 -8.99 2.24 -3.54
N ILE A 118 -7.81 2.24 -4.19
CA ILE A 118 -6.52 2.13 -3.50
C ILE A 118 -6.33 3.30 -2.53
N SER A 119 -6.58 4.54 -2.98
CA SER A 119 -6.45 5.73 -2.12
C SER A 119 -7.36 5.63 -0.92
N GLN A 120 -8.62 5.22 -1.13
CA GLN A 120 -9.62 5.12 -0.07
C GLN A 120 -9.21 4.11 1.01
N ALA A 121 -8.69 2.94 0.58
CA ALA A 121 -8.21 1.93 1.51
C ALA A 121 -6.95 2.39 2.28
N VAL A 122 -6.01 3.07 1.61
CA VAL A 122 -4.83 3.65 2.28
C VAL A 122 -5.24 4.76 3.28
N ASP A 123 -6.14 5.66 2.88
CA ASP A 123 -6.61 6.75 3.73
C ASP A 123 -7.36 6.22 4.98
N THR A 124 -7.99 5.05 4.87
CA THR A 124 -8.57 4.35 6.04
C THR A 124 -7.49 4.00 7.08
N LEU A 125 -6.29 3.56 6.66
CA LEU A 125 -5.18 3.31 7.59
C LEU A 125 -4.68 4.61 8.26
N PHE A 126 -4.62 5.72 7.51
CA PHE A 126 -4.29 7.03 8.08
C PHE A 126 -5.35 7.52 9.07
N LYS A 127 -6.63 7.30 8.77
CA LYS A 127 -7.75 7.62 9.67
C LYS A 127 -7.65 6.82 10.96
N VAL A 128 -7.29 5.53 10.89
CA VAL A 128 -7.03 4.69 12.08
C VAL A 128 -5.93 5.31 12.94
N ARG A 129 -4.78 5.65 12.34
CA ARG A 129 -3.68 6.34 13.04
C ARG A 129 -4.14 7.62 13.71
N GLN A 130 -4.87 8.47 12.98
CA GLN A 130 -5.35 9.76 13.50
C GLN A 130 -6.29 9.58 14.69
N ARG A 131 -7.23 8.61 14.62
CA ARG A 131 -8.14 8.31 15.73
C ARG A 131 -7.38 7.85 16.98
N CYS A 132 -6.34 7.01 16.82
CA CYS A 132 -5.51 6.61 17.95
C CYS A 132 -4.76 7.80 18.58
N LEU A 133 -4.21 8.71 17.76
CA LEU A 133 -3.53 9.90 18.24
C LEU A 133 -4.47 10.86 18.99
N ILE A 134 -5.69 11.08 18.47
CA ILE A 134 -6.71 11.88 19.14
C ILE A 134 -7.11 11.22 20.47
N ALA A 135 -7.32 9.90 20.48
CA ALA A 135 -7.64 9.17 21.70
C ALA A 135 -6.54 9.30 22.75
N LEU A 136 -5.28 9.21 22.34
CA LEU A 136 -4.12 9.40 23.21
C LEU A 136 -4.08 10.79 23.83
N ASP A 137 -4.24 11.83 23.02
CA ASP A 137 -4.20 13.22 23.44
C ASP A 137 -5.31 13.53 24.47
N MET A 138 -6.55 13.12 24.17
CA MET A 138 -7.68 13.32 25.07
C MET A 138 -7.56 12.51 26.38
N LEU A 139 -7.03 11.28 26.33
CA LEU A 139 -6.80 10.48 27.53
C LEU A 139 -5.67 11.04 28.40
N PHE A 140 -4.63 11.60 27.76
CA PHE A 140 -3.52 12.25 28.43
C PHE A 140 -3.97 13.52 29.15
N ASP A 141 -4.68 14.42 28.46
CA ASP A 141 -5.23 15.67 29.04
C ASP A 141 -6.14 15.38 30.26
N ARG A 142 -7.02 14.37 30.16
CA ARG A 142 -7.83 13.93 31.30
C ARG A 142 -6.97 13.42 32.47
N ALA A 143 -5.92 12.65 32.17
CA ALA A 143 -5.04 12.11 33.20
C ALA A 143 -4.27 13.22 33.94
N GLU A 144 -3.84 14.27 33.24
CA GLU A 144 -3.17 15.43 33.83
C GLU A 144 -4.09 16.27 34.72
N ARG A 145 -5.38 16.39 34.37
CA ARG A 145 -6.39 17.09 35.20
C ARG A 145 -6.77 16.33 36.47
N GLY A 146 -6.37 15.06 36.59
CA GLY A 146 -6.68 14.24 37.76
C GLY A 146 -8.16 13.81 37.86
N GLU A 147 -8.94 13.95 36.79
CA GLU A 147 -10.37 13.64 36.73
C GLU A 147 -10.62 12.11 36.82
N SER A 148 -10.85 11.62 38.04
CA SER A 148 -11.07 10.19 38.30
C SER A 148 -12.52 9.73 38.12
N SER A 149 -13.50 10.64 38.18
CA SER A 149 -14.92 10.35 38.03
C SER A 149 -15.45 10.84 36.68
N TYR A 150 -16.39 10.11 36.09
CA TYR A 150 -17.15 10.59 34.94
C TYR A 150 -18.18 11.61 35.43
N GLU A 151 -18.32 12.72 34.71
CA GLU A 151 -19.32 13.74 35.05
C GLU A 151 -20.73 13.23 34.76
N ASP A 152 -20.88 12.49 33.64
CA ASP A 152 -22.13 11.85 33.24
C ASP A 152 -21.91 10.54 32.45
N ASP A 153 -23.02 9.94 32.00
CA ASP A 153 -23.04 8.69 31.22
C ASP A 153 -22.46 8.85 29.80
N ASP A 154 -22.54 10.04 29.21
CA ASP A 154 -22.04 10.31 27.86
C ASP A 154 -20.52 10.50 27.85
N ASP A 155 -20.00 11.17 28.87
CA ASP A 155 -18.58 11.23 29.21
C ASP A 155 -18.01 9.82 29.37
N ARG A 156 -18.68 8.97 30.16
CA ARG A 156 -18.26 7.58 30.34
C ARG A 156 -18.16 6.84 29.00
N LYS A 157 -19.16 6.97 28.12
CA LYS A 157 -19.15 6.34 26.79
C LYS A 157 -18.01 6.87 25.93
N LEU A 158 -17.76 8.18 25.94
CA LEU A 158 -16.69 8.82 25.19
C LEU A 158 -15.33 8.23 25.60
N TYR A 159 -14.99 8.24 26.89
CA TYR A 159 -13.69 7.76 27.35
C TYR A 159 -13.52 6.24 27.23
N MET A 160 -14.60 5.46 27.33
CA MET A 160 -14.56 4.05 26.96
C MET A 160 -14.23 3.87 25.47
N LYS A 161 -14.83 4.67 24.58
CA LYS A 161 -14.51 4.64 23.16
C LYS A 161 -13.06 5.05 22.89
N LEU A 162 -12.55 6.11 23.52
CA LEU A 162 -11.15 6.53 23.37
C LEU A 162 -10.19 5.42 23.80
N ARG A 163 -10.47 4.74 24.92
CA ARG A 163 -9.67 3.58 25.36
C ARG A 163 -9.69 2.44 24.35
N ASN A 164 -10.82 2.15 23.71
CA ASN A 164 -10.92 1.12 22.68
C ASN A 164 -10.23 1.54 21.37
N ASP A 165 -10.30 2.82 20.99
CA ASP A 165 -9.57 3.35 19.83
C ASP A 165 -8.05 3.25 20.06
N MET A 166 -7.59 3.47 21.31
CA MET A 166 -6.18 3.32 21.69
C MET A 166 -5.73 1.86 21.83
N TYR A 167 -6.52 1.00 22.46
CA TYR A 167 -6.19 -0.42 22.71
C TYR A 167 -6.91 -1.34 21.72
N GLY A 168 -6.13 -1.98 20.85
CA GLY A 168 -6.64 -2.89 19.82
C GLY A 168 -6.90 -4.29 20.38
N ILE A 169 -8.12 -4.78 20.22
CA ILE A 169 -8.53 -6.16 20.56
C ILE A 169 -8.82 -6.95 19.27
N TYR A 170 -9.05 -6.26 18.14
CA TYR A 170 -9.30 -6.86 16.82
C TYR A 170 -10.47 -7.85 16.81
N THR A 171 -11.58 -7.44 17.42
CA THR A 171 -12.85 -8.17 17.40
C THR A 171 -13.97 -7.23 16.98
N GLU A 172 -14.92 -7.70 16.15
CA GLU A 172 -16.00 -6.87 15.60
C GLU A 172 -16.82 -6.14 16.66
N LYS A 173 -17.10 -6.81 17.78
CA LYS A 173 -17.95 -6.26 18.85
C LYS A 173 -17.27 -5.18 19.68
N TYR A 174 -15.95 -5.28 19.89
CA TYR A 174 -15.24 -4.45 20.88
C TYR A 174 -14.21 -3.50 20.26
N ASP A 175 -13.79 -3.74 19.02
CA ASP A 175 -12.77 -2.96 18.33
C ASP A 175 -13.13 -2.72 16.85
N PRO A 176 -14.15 -1.90 16.57
CA PRO A 176 -14.52 -1.56 15.20
C PRO A 176 -13.39 -0.87 14.44
N LEU A 177 -12.54 -0.10 15.13
CA LEU A 177 -11.38 0.58 14.53
C LEU A 177 -10.34 -0.42 14.01
N GLY A 178 -10.06 -1.48 14.79
CA GLY A 178 -9.20 -2.58 14.38
C GLY A 178 -9.77 -3.36 13.20
N MET A 179 -11.10 -3.49 13.12
CA MET A 179 -11.75 -4.10 11.96
C MET A 179 -11.65 -3.23 10.71
N GLU A 180 -11.85 -1.90 10.81
CA GLU A 180 -11.62 -0.95 9.71
C GLU A 180 -10.19 -1.11 9.14
N GLN A 181 -9.20 -1.28 10.01
CA GLN A 181 -7.81 -1.53 9.61
C GLN A 181 -7.65 -2.85 8.83
N LEU A 182 -8.23 -3.95 9.32
CA LEU A 182 -8.12 -5.26 8.68
C LEU A 182 -8.86 -5.31 7.33
N GLU A 183 -10.02 -4.65 7.26
CA GLU A 183 -10.80 -4.54 6.03
C GLU A 183 -10.02 -3.76 4.96
N ALA A 184 -9.42 -2.61 5.32
CA ALA A 184 -8.58 -1.84 4.41
C ALA A 184 -7.42 -2.67 3.82
N ILE A 185 -6.75 -3.48 4.65
CA ILE A 185 -5.70 -4.40 4.16
C ILE A 185 -6.27 -5.49 3.24
N SER A 186 -7.44 -6.03 3.57
CA SER A 186 -8.12 -7.02 2.71
C SER A 186 -8.47 -6.43 1.35
N GLN A 187 -9.02 -5.22 1.32
CA GLN A 187 -9.33 -4.48 0.09
C GLN A 187 -8.07 -4.22 -0.74
N LEU A 188 -6.98 -3.74 -0.12
CA LEU A 188 -5.70 -3.53 -0.81
C LEU A 188 -5.16 -4.83 -1.41
N ARG A 189 -5.25 -5.97 -0.70
CA ARG A 189 -4.84 -7.26 -1.25
C ARG A 189 -5.67 -7.63 -2.47
N GLN A 190 -6.99 -7.42 -2.44
CA GLN A 190 -7.87 -7.74 -3.56
C GLN A 190 -7.56 -6.86 -4.79
N LEU A 191 -7.36 -5.56 -4.58
CA LEU A 191 -7.09 -4.58 -5.65
C LEU A 191 -5.71 -4.77 -6.29
N LEU A 192 -4.68 -5.08 -5.49
CA LEU A 192 -3.29 -5.15 -5.96
C LEU A 192 -2.91 -6.53 -6.50
N LYS A 193 -3.62 -7.59 -6.10
CA LYS A 193 -3.33 -8.98 -6.50
C LYS A 193 -3.25 -9.18 -8.03
N PRO A 194 -4.15 -8.63 -8.87
CA PRO A 194 -4.06 -8.81 -10.32
C PRO A 194 -2.73 -8.30 -10.91
N ALA A 195 -2.26 -7.12 -10.47
CA ALA A 195 -0.99 -6.55 -10.92
C ALA A 195 0.20 -7.42 -10.47
N ILE A 196 0.18 -7.89 -9.22
CA ILE A 196 1.25 -8.72 -8.64
C ILE A 196 1.30 -10.11 -9.33
N GLN A 197 0.16 -10.76 -9.56
CA GLN A 197 0.11 -12.12 -10.12
C GLN A 197 0.59 -12.19 -11.58
N TYR A 198 0.43 -11.10 -12.34
CA TYR A 198 0.89 -11.05 -13.73
C TYR A 198 2.42 -11.28 -13.84
N GLN A 199 3.18 -10.77 -12.87
CA GLN A 199 4.63 -11.00 -12.80
C GLN A 199 4.98 -12.46 -12.48
N GLY A 200 4.17 -13.12 -11.63
CA GLY A 200 4.38 -14.51 -11.21
C GLY A 200 4.15 -15.52 -12.34
N LEU A 201 3.08 -15.35 -13.12
CA LEU A 201 2.78 -16.22 -14.27
C LEU A 201 3.86 -16.15 -15.35
N LYS A 202 4.42 -14.96 -15.57
CA LYS A 202 5.48 -14.78 -16.58
C LYS A 202 6.81 -15.45 -16.16
N LYS A 203 7.21 -15.30 -14.89
CA LYS A 203 8.41 -15.99 -14.36
C LYS A 203 8.34 -17.52 -14.46
N ILE A 204 7.12 -18.09 -14.49
CA ILE A 204 6.92 -19.53 -14.68
C ILE A 204 7.03 -19.92 -16.16
N ALA A 205 6.55 -19.08 -17.08
CA ALA A 205 6.64 -19.33 -18.51
C ALA A 205 8.06 -19.20 -19.10
N GLU A 206 8.96 -18.50 -18.40
CA GLU A 206 10.37 -18.30 -18.80
C GLU A 206 11.34 -19.32 -18.20
N LYS A 207 10.86 -20.25 -17.36
CA LYS A 207 11.64 -21.36 -16.78
C LYS A 207 11.35 -22.67 -17.49
#